data_AF-A0A6G3BA49-F1
#
_entry.id   AF-A0A6G3BA49-F1
#
_cell.length_a   1.000
_cell.length_b   1.000
_cell.length_c   1.000
_cell.angle_alpha   90.00
_cell.angle_beta   90.00
_cell.angle_gamma   90.00
#
_symmetry.space_group_name_H-M   'P 1'
#
loop_
_entity.id
_entity.type
_entity.pdbx_description
1 polymer ?
#
loop_
_entity_poly.entity_id
_entity_poly.type
_entity_poly.pdbx_seq_one_letter_code
_entity_poly.pdbx_strand_id
1 'polypeptide(L)'
;MSDPIEQGARAAAQRLTTTAYANLTHEVEVALHNRGADRRPGQYTDPVALAGLIVSVATLAWTVFNDIRSRNSAAAPAPTPDTVARRVRLELDQADAPAPPLAPADRDRIIATTVEETLRAASESDPDLV
;
A
#
# COMPACT_ATOMS: atom_id res chain seq x y z
N MET A 1 -8.68 3.70 17.18
CA MET A 1 -7.36 3.91 16.55
C MET A 1 -7.51 3.45 15.12
N SER A 2 -7.43 4.37 14.17
CA SER A 2 -7.55 4.03 12.74
C SER A 2 -6.30 3.28 12.31
N ASP A 3 -6.44 2.13 11.65
CA ASP A 3 -5.29 1.44 11.05
C ASP A 3 -4.82 2.28 9.84
N PRO A 4 -3.60 2.83 9.83
CA PRO A 4 -3.09 3.61 8.72
C PRO A 4 -3.04 2.80 7.41
N ILE A 5 -3.00 1.47 7.51
CA ILE A 5 -3.03 0.57 6.36
C ILE A 5 -4.43 0.53 5.75
N GLU A 6 -5.47 0.42 6.57
CA GLU A 6 -6.86 0.47 6.08
C GLU A 6 -7.18 1.83 5.50
N GLN A 7 -6.84 2.91 6.20
CA GLN A 7 -7.11 4.27 5.76
C GLN A 7 -6.32 4.63 4.50
N GLY A 8 -5.04 4.24 4.42
CA GLY A 8 -4.21 4.40 3.23
C GLY A 8 -4.72 3.62 2.03
N ALA A 9 -5.12 2.35 2.22
CA ALA A 9 -5.67 1.54 1.16
C ALA A 9 -6.99 2.11 0.62
N ARG A 10 -7.89 2.57 1.50
CA ARG A 10 -9.15 3.23 1.10
C ARG A 10 -8.92 4.51 0.30
N ALA A 11 -8.04 5.39 0.79
CA ALA A 11 -7.74 6.64 0.11
C ALA A 11 -7.06 6.40 -1.25
N ALA A 12 -6.17 5.41 -1.33
CA ALA A 12 -5.56 4.99 -2.59
C ALA A 12 -6.61 4.44 -3.57
N ALA A 13 -7.53 3.61 -3.10
CA ALA A 13 -8.63 3.07 -3.92
C ALA A 13 -9.50 4.19 -4.50
N GLN A 14 -9.84 5.20 -3.69
CA GLN A 14 -10.60 6.37 -4.12
C GLN A 14 -9.85 7.16 -5.21
N ARG A 15 -8.54 7.38 -5.05
CA ARG A 15 -7.71 8.09 -6.04
C ARG A 15 -7.47 7.30 -7.32
N LEU A 16 -7.46 5.96 -7.23
CA LEU A 16 -7.23 5.05 -8.36
C LEU A 16 -8.53 4.61 -9.04
N THR A 17 -9.69 4.97 -8.49
CA THR A 17 -11.00 4.68 -9.11
C THR A 17 -11.10 5.40 -10.44
N THR A 18 -11.27 4.63 -11.50
CA THR A 18 -11.54 5.14 -12.85
C THR A 18 -12.77 4.42 -13.42
N THR A 19 -13.26 4.85 -14.58
CA THR A 19 -14.37 4.17 -15.27
C THR A 19 -14.08 2.69 -15.55
N ALA A 20 -12.80 2.31 -15.71
CA ALA A 20 -12.37 0.92 -15.89
C ALA A 20 -12.35 0.12 -14.58
N TYR A 21 -12.32 0.79 -13.43
CA TYR A 21 -12.22 0.19 -12.10
C TYR A 21 -13.29 0.75 -11.14
N ALA A 22 -14.53 0.84 -11.61
CA ALA A 22 -15.63 1.46 -10.87
C ALA A 22 -15.93 0.78 -9.52
N ASN A 23 -15.60 -0.51 -9.38
CA ASN A 23 -15.81 -1.28 -8.14
C ASN A 23 -14.56 -1.36 -7.25
N LEU A 24 -13.47 -0.65 -7.57
CA LEU A 24 -12.18 -0.80 -6.88
C LEU A 24 -12.26 -0.54 -5.38
N THR A 25 -12.99 0.48 -4.96
CA THR A 25 -13.19 0.79 -3.54
C THR A 25 -13.85 -0.37 -2.80
N HIS A 26 -14.85 -1.01 -3.41
CA HIS A 26 -15.52 -2.18 -2.82
C HIS A 26 -14.59 -3.40 -2.76
N GLU A 27 -13.85 -3.67 -3.83
CA GLU A 27 -12.86 -4.76 -3.86
C GLU A 27 -11.76 -4.58 -2.81
N VAL A 28 -11.34 -3.34 -2.54
CA VAL A 28 -10.36 -3.02 -1.49
C VAL A 28 -10.91 -3.29 -0.10
N GLU A 29 -12.18 -2.96 0.18
CA GLU A 29 -12.80 -3.32 1.47
C GLU A 29 -12.88 -4.84 1.64
N VAL A 30 -13.21 -5.57 0.59
CA VAL A 30 -13.22 -7.05 0.62
C VAL A 30 -11.80 -7.59 0.86
N ALA A 31 -10.79 -7.03 0.21
CA ALA A 31 -9.39 -7.41 0.41
C ALA A 31 -8.89 -7.08 1.83
N LEU A 32 -9.27 -5.92 2.37
CA LEU A 32 -8.96 -5.53 3.76
C LEU A 32 -9.63 -6.47 4.76
N HIS A 33 -10.90 -6.82 4.53
CA HIS A 33 -11.61 -7.78 5.37
C HIS A 33 -10.96 -9.17 5.34
N ASN A 34 -10.45 -9.58 4.18
CA ASN A 34 -9.75 -10.86 3.99
C ASN A 34 -8.28 -10.84 4.42
N ARG A 35 -7.69 -9.68 4.68
CA ARG A 35 -6.27 -9.52 5.08
C ARG A 35 -5.92 -10.28 6.36
N GLY A 36 -6.90 -10.46 7.26
CA GLY A 36 -6.77 -11.24 8.50
C GLY A 36 -7.01 -12.75 8.34
N ALA A 37 -7.53 -13.19 7.19
CA ALA A 37 -7.63 -14.58 6.83
C ALA A 37 -6.35 -14.98 6.08
N ASP A 38 -5.75 -16.13 6.43
CA ASP A 38 -4.45 -16.64 5.96
C ASP A 38 -4.39 -17.02 4.45
N ARG A 39 -5.01 -16.21 3.58
CA ARG A 39 -4.98 -16.37 2.12
C ARG A 39 -3.90 -15.47 1.55
N ARG A 40 -2.75 -16.08 1.23
CA ARG A 40 -1.79 -15.50 0.28
C ARG A 40 -2.53 -15.07 -1.00
N PRO A 41 -2.27 -13.87 -1.55
CA PRO A 41 -2.90 -13.41 -2.77
C PRO A 41 -2.45 -14.30 -3.93
N GLY A 42 -3.23 -15.36 -4.18
CA GLY A 42 -3.07 -16.25 -5.30
C GLY A 42 -3.68 -15.61 -6.54
N GLN A 43 -2.80 -15.21 -7.46
CA GLN A 43 -3.09 -14.85 -8.85
C GLN A 43 -3.69 -13.46 -9.09
N TYR A 44 -2.86 -12.61 -9.70
CA TYR A 44 -3.19 -11.23 -10.05
C TYR A 44 -3.88 -11.13 -11.43
N THR A 45 -5.07 -11.71 -11.61
CA THR A 45 -5.71 -11.83 -12.94
C THR A 45 -7.12 -11.20 -13.06
N ASP A 46 -7.60 -10.48 -12.03
CA ASP A 46 -8.95 -9.89 -11.98
C ASP A 46 -8.89 -8.51 -11.27
N PRO A 47 -9.85 -7.57 -11.38
CA PRO A 47 -10.04 -6.43 -10.45
C PRO A 47 -9.76 -6.72 -8.96
N VAL A 48 -10.01 -7.95 -8.48
CA VAL A 48 -9.64 -8.45 -7.14
C VAL A 48 -8.11 -8.41 -6.91
N ALA A 49 -7.31 -8.62 -7.95
CA ALA A 49 -5.85 -8.51 -7.96
C ALA A 49 -5.36 -7.10 -7.67
N LEU A 50 -6.06 -6.09 -8.20
CA LEU A 50 -5.67 -4.69 -8.00
C LEU A 50 -5.93 -4.26 -6.56
N ALA A 51 -7.09 -4.64 -6.01
CA ALA A 51 -7.39 -4.42 -4.60
C ALA A 51 -6.41 -5.15 -3.68
N GLY A 52 -6.09 -6.41 -3.97
CA GLY A 52 -5.07 -7.17 -3.25
C GLY A 52 -3.68 -6.53 -3.34
N LEU A 53 -3.31 -5.96 -4.49
CA LEU A 53 -2.06 -5.21 -4.65
C LEU A 53 -2.04 -3.96 -3.76
N ILE A 54 -3.11 -3.16 -3.76
CA ILE A 54 -3.20 -1.95 -2.92
C ILE A 54 -3.04 -2.33 -1.44
N VAL A 55 -3.78 -3.33 -0.95
CA VAL A 55 -3.69 -3.76 0.45
C VAL A 55 -2.30 -4.32 0.81
N SER A 56 -1.69 -5.09 -0.10
CA SER A 56 -0.34 -5.63 0.09
C SER A 56 0.70 -4.52 0.14
N VAL A 57 0.61 -3.55 -0.77
CA VAL A 57 1.48 -2.36 -0.80
C VAL A 57 1.33 -1.52 0.45
N ALA A 58 0.10 -1.25 0.90
CA ALA A 58 -0.16 -0.48 2.11
C ALA A 58 0.43 -1.18 3.35
N THR A 59 0.26 -2.50 3.44
CA THR A 59 0.84 -3.31 4.52
C THR A 59 2.37 -3.26 4.52
N LEU A 60 2.98 -3.43 3.34
CA LEU A 60 4.42 -3.42 3.18
C LEU A 60 5.00 -2.01 3.44
N ALA A 61 4.32 -0.97 2.97
CA ALA A 61 4.69 0.42 3.23
C ALA A 61 4.72 0.72 4.73
N TRP A 62 3.68 0.31 5.47
CA TRP A 62 3.62 0.44 6.91
C TRP A 62 4.71 -0.36 7.63
N THR A 63 4.99 -1.58 7.16
CA THR A 63 6.06 -2.43 7.72
C THR A 63 7.42 -1.78 7.52
N VAL A 64 7.72 -1.30 6.31
CA VAL A 64 8.96 -0.58 5.99
C VAL A 64 9.06 0.71 6.79
N PHE A 65 7.97 1.49 6.90
CA PHE A 65 7.94 2.70 7.71
C PHE A 65 8.30 2.41 9.17
N ASN A 66 7.68 1.40 9.78
CA ASN A 66 7.97 1.02 11.17
C ASN A 66 9.36 0.44 11.35
N ASP A 67 9.86 -0.35 10.40
CA ASP A 67 11.22 -0.89 10.43
C ASP A 67 12.27 0.22 10.33
N ILE A 68 12.04 1.24 9.49
CA ILE A 68 12.91 2.42 9.43
C ILE A 68 12.80 3.23 10.73
N ARG A 69 11.59 3.49 11.22
CA ARG A 69 11.35 4.24 12.48
C ARG A 69 12.01 3.56 13.68
N SER A 70 11.85 2.25 13.81
CA SER A 70 12.42 1.45 14.89
C SER A 70 13.95 1.44 14.87
N ARG A 71 14.56 1.47 13.69
CA ARG A 71 16.02 1.55 13.55
C ARG A 71 16.57 2.96 13.80
N ASN A 72 15.76 3.99 13.59
CA ASN A 72 16.18 5.39 13.59
C ASN A 72 15.82 6.18 14.88
N SER A 73 15.56 5.48 15.99
CA SER A 73 14.89 6.00 17.20
C SER A 73 15.63 7.09 18.04
N ALA A 74 16.40 8.02 17.46
CA ALA A 74 16.90 9.17 18.22
C ALA A 74 17.23 10.47 17.44
N ALA A 75 17.43 10.48 16.12
CA ALA A 75 17.95 11.70 15.47
C ALA A 75 17.73 11.83 13.95
N ALA A 76 17.03 10.91 13.29
CA ALA A 76 16.87 10.95 11.84
C ALA A 76 15.50 11.55 11.44
N PRO A 77 15.43 12.33 10.34
CA PRO A 77 14.17 12.82 9.81
C PRO A 77 13.22 11.66 9.47
N ALA A 78 11.92 11.91 9.59
CA ALA A 78 10.89 10.94 9.24
C ALA A 78 11.14 10.36 7.84
N PRO A 79 10.92 9.04 7.63
CA PRO A 79 11.17 8.41 6.34
C PRO A 79 10.32 9.05 5.25
N THR A 80 10.96 9.50 4.17
CA THR A 80 10.27 10.14 3.05
C THR A 80 9.45 9.13 2.25
N PRO A 81 8.31 9.54 1.66
CA PRO A 81 7.50 8.67 0.80
C PRO A 81 8.30 8.00 -0.32
N ASP A 82 9.25 8.70 -0.92
CA ASP A 82 10.13 8.15 -1.97
C ASP A 82 11.01 7.00 -1.47
N THR A 83 11.51 7.09 -0.23
CA THR A 83 12.36 6.05 0.36
C THR A 83 11.55 4.79 0.63
N VAL A 84 10.35 4.95 1.19
CA VAL A 84 9.42 3.85 1.44
C VAL A 84 8.96 3.23 0.12
N ALA A 85 8.58 4.04 -0.88
CA ALA A 85 8.14 3.56 -2.19
C ALA A 85 9.24 2.78 -2.92
N ARG A 86 10.49 3.26 -2.88
CA ARG A 86 11.63 2.54 -3.47
C ARG A 86 11.84 1.18 -2.81
N ARG A 87 11.77 1.12 -1.47
CA ARG A 87 11.96 -0.14 -0.73
C ARG A 87 10.81 -1.12 -1.01
N VAL A 88 9.57 -0.63 -1.00
CA VAL A 88 8.38 -1.42 -1.37
C VAL A 88 8.51 -2.02 -2.76
N ARG A 89 8.98 -1.25 -3.76
CA ARG A 89 9.22 -1.77 -5.12
C ARG A 89 10.25 -2.90 -5.14
N LEU A 90 11.37 -2.71 -4.46
CA LEU A 90 12.43 -3.74 -4.39
C LEU A 90 11.94 -5.03 -3.75
N GLU A 91 11.19 -4.94 -2.65
CA GLU A 91 10.61 -6.11 -1.97
C GLU A 91 9.54 -6.80 -2.84
N LEU A 92 8.72 -6.04 -3.58
CA LEU A 92 7.75 -6.60 -4.52
C LEU A 92 8.39 -7.30 -5.72
N ASP A 93 9.53 -6.79 -6.21
CA ASP A 93 10.29 -7.43 -7.28
C ASP A 93 11.05 -8.68 -6.78
N GLN A 94 11.43 -8.72 -5.50
CA GLN A 94 12.04 -9.89 -4.87
C GLN A 94 11.04 -10.98 -4.50
N ALA A 95 9.76 -10.65 -4.32
CA ALA A 95 8.73 -11.58 -3.90
C ALA A 95 8.40 -12.66 -4.95
N ASP A 96 9.08 -12.67 -6.11
CA ASP A 96 8.87 -13.58 -7.25
C ASP A 96 7.37 -13.76 -7.58
N ALA A 97 6.60 -12.70 -7.32
CA ALA A 97 5.17 -12.67 -7.56
C ALA A 97 4.97 -12.37 -9.05
N PRO A 98 4.13 -13.13 -9.77
CA PRO A 98 3.85 -12.84 -11.17
C PRO A 98 3.39 -11.39 -11.28
N ALA A 99 4.16 -10.60 -12.03
CA ALA A 99 3.83 -9.20 -12.26
C ALA A 99 2.41 -9.17 -12.84
N PRO A 100 1.49 -8.38 -12.25
CA PRO A 100 0.17 -8.22 -12.83
C PRO A 100 0.29 -7.81 -14.30
N PRO A 101 -0.67 -8.16 -15.17
CA PRO A 101 -0.71 -7.73 -16.57
C PRO A 101 -1.06 -6.23 -16.67
N LEU A 102 -0.34 -5.39 -15.94
CA LEU A 102 -0.42 -3.95 -15.90
C LEU A 102 0.82 -3.39 -16.60
N ALA A 103 0.66 -2.26 -17.30
CA ALA A 103 1.82 -1.55 -17.79
C ALA A 103 2.72 -1.16 -16.60
N PRO A 104 4.05 -1.24 -16.73
CA PRO A 104 4.98 -0.89 -15.66
C PRO A 104 4.71 0.50 -15.05
N ALA A 105 4.29 1.46 -15.89
CA ALA A 105 3.92 2.80 -15.46
C ALA A 105 2.67 2.84 -14.56
N ASP A 106 1.66 2.00 -14.84
CA ASP A 106 0.45 1.93 -14.03
C ASP A 106 0.74 1.26 -12.68
N ARG A 107 1.55 0.19 -12.68
CA ARG A 107 2.02 -0.47 -11.44
C ARG A 107 2.78 0.51 -10.55
N ASP A 108 3.72 1.27 -11.12
CA ASP A 108 4.52 2.25 -10.39
C ASP A 108 3.65 3.37 -9.80
N ARG A 109 2.64 3.81 -10.55
CA ARG A 109 1.66 4.81 -10.09
C ARG A 109 0.83 4.27 -8.92
N ILE A 110 0.30 3.05 -9.03
CA ILE A 110 -0.48 2.40 -7.96
C ILE A 110 0.36 2.29 -6.69
N ILE A 111 1.62 1.85 -6.81
CA ILE A 111 2.52 1.72 -5.67
C ILE A 111 2.80 3.09 -5.04
N ALA A 112 3.16 4.09 -5.85
CA ALA A 112 3.46 5.42 -5.35
C ALA A 112 2.25 6.06 -4.62
N THR A 113 1.08 6.03 -5.24
CA THR A 113 -0.16 6.55 -4.63
C THR A 113 -0.49 5.82 -3.33
N THR A 114 -0.38 4.49 -3.30
CA THR A 114 -0.72 3.72 -2.10
C THR A 114 0.24 4.00 -0.94
N VAL A 115 1.54 4.13 -1.22
CA VAL A 115 2.55 4.50 -0.21
C VAL A 115 2.30 5.90 0.34
N GLU A 116 2.04 6.87 -0.54
CA GLU A 116 1.73 8.25 -0.17
C GLU A 116 0.52 8.30 0.78
N GLU A 117 -0.58 7.65 0.42
CA GLU A 117 -1.81 7.64 1.23
C GLU A 117 -1.63 6.90 2.56
N THR A 118 -0.86 5.82 2.59
CA THR A 118 -0.58 5.08 3.84
C THR A 118 0.25 5.92 4.82
N LEU A 119 1.26 6.64 4.31
CA LEU A 119 2.08 7.52 5.14
C LEU A 119 1.31 8.75 5.60
N ARG A 120 0.47 9.31 4.73
CA ARG A 120 -0.44 10.39 5.10
C ARG A 120 -1.39 9.95 6.21
N ALA A 121 -2.00 8.77 6.10
CA ALA A 121 -2.87 8.21 7.13
C ALA A 121 -2.12 7.97 8.45
N ALA A 122 -0.84 7.58 8.38
CA ALA A 122 0.02 7.46 9.56
C ALA A 122 0.26 8.81 10.25
N SER A 123 0.59 9.85 9.48
CA SER A 123 0.75 11.23 9.99
C SER A 123 -0.54 11.80 10.57
N GLU A 124 -1.69 11.51 9.97
CA GLU A 124 -3.00 11.95 10.48
C GLU A 124 -3.43 11.17 11.74
N SER A 125 -2.98 9.92 11.89
CA SER A 125 -3.26 9.09 13.07
C SER A 125 -2.36 9.40 14.27
N ASP A 126 -1.21 10.04 14.03
CA ASP A 126 -0.24 10.42 15.05
C ASP A 126 0.22 11.87 14.80
N PRO A 127 -0.50 12.89 15.33
CA PRO A 127 -0.30 14.31 15.01
C PRO A 127 1.01 14.91 15.55
N ASP A 128 1.81 14.15 16.30
CA ASP A 128 3.18 14.52 16.70
C ASP A 128 4.20 14.31 15.54
N LEU A 129 3.75 13.88 14.36
CA LEU A 129 4.57 13.64 13.16
C LEU A 129 4.87 14.89 12.30
N VAL A 130 4.41 16.09 12.68
CA VAL A 130 4.52 17.33 11.88
C VAL A 130 5.49 18.34 12.46
#